data_AF-A0A1X0N9V3-F1
#
_entry.id   AF-A0A1X0N9V3-F1
#
_cell.length_a   1.000
_cell.length_b   1.000
_cell.length_c   1.000
_cell.angle_alpha   90.00
_cell.angle_beta   90.00
_cell.angle_gamma   90.00
#
_symmetry.space_group_name_H-M   'P 1'
#
loop_
_entity.id
_entity.type
_entity.pdbx_description
1 polymer ?
#
loop_
_entity_poly.entity_id
_entity_poly.type
_entity_poly.pdbx_seq_one_letter_code
_entity_poly.pdbx_strand_id
1 'polypeptide(L)'
;MNNRCEIVPFALLERLAKIDKLPCPDQSAAVQELRDLIISPTHLPLDDDLRYILGRANFSCMSIAQGLRLLGYDIPENSEDEQAVAIHWMLSHYLRDPANWRQNASQEFHSKSEC
;
A
#
# COMPACT_ATOMS: atom_id res chain seq x y z
N MET A 1 0.24 7.22 -16.71
CA MET A 1 -0.73 7.67 -15.69
C MET A 1 -0.10 7.40 -14.33
N ASN A 2 0.26 8.43 -13.57
CA ASN A 2 0.73 8.26 -12.20
C ASN A 2 -0.45 7.83 -11.34
N ASN A 3 -0.66 6.52 -11.21
CA ASN A 3 -1.59 5.95 -10.25
C ASN A 3 -0.97 6.14 -8.87
N ARG A 4 -1.21 7.30 -8.25
CA ARG A 4 -0.89 7.51 -6.84
C ARG A 4 -1.73 6.52 -6.04
N CYS A 5 -1.10 5.50 -5.47
CA CYS A 5 -1.72 4.69 -4.44
C CYS A 5 -1.81 5.55 -3.18
N GLU A 6 -2.99 6.12 -2.93
CA GLU A 6 -3.25 6.86 -1.70
C GLU A 6 -3.62 5.84 -0.61
N ILE A 7 -2.92 5.91 0.52
CA ILE A 7 -3.24 5.09 1.69
C ILE A 7 -4.49 5.70 2.33
N VAL A 8 -5.62 5.01 2.21
CA VAL A 8 -6.89 5.43 2.81
C VAL A 8 -7.09 4.66 4.12
N PRO A 9 -7.43 5.32 5.24
CA PRO A 9 -7.76 4.63 6.47
C PRO A 9 -8.88 3.61 6.26
N PHE A 10 -8.68 2.36 6.70
CA PHE A 10 -9.66 1.28 6.51
C PHE A 10 -11.05 1.63 7.06
N ALA A 11 -11.09 2.28 8.23
CA ALA A 11 -12.33 2.76 8.84
C ALA A 11 -13.10 3.77 7.96
N LEU A 12 -12.39 4.57 7.15
CA LEU A 12 -13.01 5.49 6.21
C LEU A 12 -13.65 4.74 5.03
N LEU A 13 -12.99 3.69 4.53
CA LEU A 13 -13.56 2.79 3.51
C LEU A 13 -14.82 2.09 4.03
N GLU A 14 -14.78 1.55 5.25
CA GLU A 14 -15.94 0.90 5.87
C GLU A 14 -17.15 1.85 6.02
N ARG A 15 -16.90 3.13 6.32
CA ARG A 15 -17.97 4.13 6.41
C ARG A 15 -18.53 4.52 5.06
N LEU A 16 -17.67 4.74 4.06
CA LEU A 16 -18.11 5.04 2.68
C LEU A 16 -19.01 3.91 2.14
N ALA A 17 -18.68 2.65 2.42
CA ALA A 17 -19.49 1.50 2.01
C ALA A 17 -20.90 1.47 2.64
N LYS A 18 -21.15 2.25 3.69
CA LYS A 18 -22.41 2.27 4.46
C LYS A 18 -23.19 3.58 4.30
N ILE A 19 -22.73 4.50 3.46
CA ILE A 19 -23.23 5.89 3.41
C ILE A 19 -24.71 5.99 3.00
N ASP A 20 -25.21 5.08 2.17
CA ASP A 20 -26.61 5.06 1.69
C ASP A 20 -27.63 4.58 2.75
N LYS A 21 -27.16 4.02 3.87
CA LYS A 21 -28.02 3.43 4.92
C LYS A 21 -28.09 4.27 6.20
N LEU A 22 -27.39 5.40 6.26
CA LEU A 22 -27.38 6.25 7.44
C LEU A 22 -28.56 7.24 7.38
N PRO A 23 -29.43 7.31 8.41
CA PRO A 23 -30.41 8.38 8.51
C PRO A 23 -29.64 9.69 8.57
N CYS A 24 -30.04 10.69 7.78
CA CYS A 24 -29.37 12.00 7.69
C CYS A 24 -28.95 12.45 9.09
N PRO A 25 -27.67 12.31 9.46
CA PRO A 25 -27.23 12.72 10.77
C PRO A 25 -27.09 14.23 10.73
N ASP A 26 -27.09 14.84 11.90
CA ASP A 26 -26.51 16.17 12.07
C ASP A 26 -25.16 16.18 11.34
N GLN A 27 -25.09 16.87 10.19
CA GLN A 27 -23.94 16.84 9.29
C GLN A 27 -22.65 17.23 10.03
N SER A 28 -22.79 18.02 11.10
CA SER A 28 -21.72 18.41 12.01
C SER A 28 -21.04 17.20 12.67
N ALA A 29 -21.81 16.24 13.20
CA ALA A 29 -21.26 15.08 13.90
C ALA A 29 -20.58 14.09 12.94
N ALA A 30 -21.19 13.82 11.78
CA ALA A 30 -20.62 12.92 10.78
C ALA A 30 -19.33 13.48 10.17
N VAL A 31 -19.30 14.80 9.90
CA VAL A 31 -18.09 15.49 9.43
C VAL A 31 -16.99 15.46 10.48
N GLN A 32 -17.33 15.61 11.77
CA GLN A 32 -16.35 15.54 12.85
C GLN A 32 -15.73 14.14 12.96
N GLU A 33 -16.56 13.09 12.94
CA GLU A 33 -16.05 11.71 12.98
C GLU A 33 -15.21 11.36 11.75
N LEU A 34 -15.57 11.87 10.54
CA LEU A 34 -14.70 11.72 9.35
C LEU A 34 -13.37 12.45 9.50
N ARG A 35 -13.35 13.66 10.08
CA ARG A 35 -12.10 14.38 10.38
C ARG A 35 -11.24 13.60 11.34
N ASP A 36 -11.82 13.07 12.41
CA ASP A 36 -11.10 12.29 13.42
C ASP A 36 -10.48 11.03 12.79
N LEU A 37 -11.19 10.38 11.86
CA LEU A 37 -10.67 9.24 11.10
C LEU A 37 -9.55 9.59 10.12
N ILE A 38 -9.56 10.81 9.54
CA ILE A 38 -8.51 11.27 8.62
C ILE A 38 -7.26 11.70 9.38
N ILE A 39 -7.42 12.34 10.56
CA ILE A 39 -6.31 12.88 11.35
C ILE A 39 -5.62 11.76 12.16
N SER A 40 -6.35 10.71 12.53
CA SER A 40 -5.79 9.59 13.27
C SER A 40 -4.89 8.74 12.38
N PRO A 41 -3.65 8.39 12.82
CA PRO A 41 -2.81 7.46 12.09
C PRO A 41 -3.54 6.13 11.87
N THR A 42 -3.47 5.61 10.64
CA THR A 42 -4.04 4.29 10.34
C THR A 42 -3.22 3.23 11.07
N HIS A 43 -3.89 2.44 11.91
CA HIS A 43 -3.27 1.29 12.55
C HIS A 43 -3.04 0.18 11.52
N LEU A 44 -1.78 -0.20 11.32
CA LEU A 44 -1.39 -1.37 10.54
C LEU A 44 -1.04 -2.51 11.51
N PRO A 45 -1.79 -3.63 11.52
CA PRO A 45 -1.45 -4.76 12.38
C PRO A 45 -0.08 -5.31 11.97
N LEU A 46 0.82 -5.46 12.94
CA LEU A 46 2.11 -6.13 12.71
C LEU A 46 1.88 -7.65 12.65
N ASP A 47 1.26 -8.10 11.56
CA ASP A 47 1.08 -9.50 11.22
C ASP A 47 2.34 -10.07 10.56
N ASP A 48 2.29 -11.35 10.17
CA ASP A 48 3.47 -12.04 9.62
C ASP A 48 3.89 -11.48 8.26
N ASP A 49 2.94 -10.99 7.46
CA ASP A 49 3.25 -10.36 6.17
C ASP A 49 3.87 -8.98 6.35
N LEU A 50 3.34 -8.16 7.26
CA LEU A 50 3.93 -6.86 7.55
C LEU A 50 5.31 -7.00 8.21
N ARG A 51 5.51 -8.00 9.09
CA ARG A 51 6.86 -8.36 9.59
C ARG A 51 7.78 -8.78 8.45
N TYR A 52 7.30 -9.60 7.52
CA TYR A 52 8.07 -10.03 6.37
C TYR A 52 8.49 -8.84 5.48
N ILE A 53 7.57 -7.92 5.20
CA ILE A 53 7.82 -6.75 4.34
C ILE A 53 8.78 -5.77 5.01
N LEU A 54 8.49 -5.37 6.25
CA LEU A 54 9.27 -4.36 6.97
C LEU A 54 10.61 -4.90 7.50
N GLY A 55 10.72 -6.22 7.70
CA GLY A 55 11.94 -6.87 8.19
C GLY A 55 12.98 -7.20 7.11
N ARG A 56 12.78 -6.79 5.86
CA ARG A 56 13.71 -7.08 4.76
C ARG A 56 15.05 -6.37 4.96
N ALA A 57 16.13 -7.13 5.09
CA ALA A 57 17.49 -6.57 5.09
C ALA A 57 17.84 -5.99 3.71
N ASN A 58 18.62 -4.89 3.68
CA ASN A 58 18.92 -4.12 2.47
C ASN A 58 19.46 -4.99 1.32
N PHE A 59 20.42 -5.88 1.61
CA PHE A 59 21.03 -6.77 0.60
C PHE A 59 20.04 -7.76 -0.03
N SER A 60 18.90 -8.01 0.62
CA SER A 60 17.85 -8.88 0.09
C SER A 60 16.89 -8.18 -0.87
N CYS A 61 16.98 -6.85 -1.01
CA CYS A 61 16.07 -6.04 -1.82
C CYS A 61 16.60 -5.72 -3.22
N MET A 62 17.91 -5.92 -3.46
CA MET A 62 18.57 -5.61 -4.73
C MET A 62 17.88 -6.27 -5.94
N SER A 63 17.55 -7.56 -5.86
CA SER A 63 16.91 -8.28 -6.97
C SER A 63 15.50 -7.75 -7.29
N ILE A 64 14.76 -7.32 -6.25
CA ILE A 64 13.45 -6.68 -6.43
C ILE A 64 13.65 -5.33 -7.12
N ALA A 65 14.57 -4.50 -6.64
CA ALA A 65 14.84 -3.19 -7.22
C ALA A 65 15.29 -3.29 -8.69
N GLN A 66 16.16 -4.25 -9.02
CA GLN A 66 16.54 -4.54 -10.40
C GLN A 66 15.33 -4.92 -11.26
N GLY A 67 14.48 -5.81 -10.76
CA GLY A 67 13.24 -6.15 -11.46
C GLY A 67 12.34 -4.92 -11.66
N LEU A 68 12.18 -4.07 -10.65
CA LEU A 68 11.38 -2.84 -10.75
C LEU A 68 11.98 -1.85 -11.76
N ARG A 69 13.31 -1.73 -11.88
CA ARG A 69 13.95 -0.94 -12.95
C ARG A 69 13.52 -1.45 -14.34
N LEU A 70 13.46 -2.77 -14.54
CA LEU A 70 12.97 -3.37 -15.80
C LEU A 70 11.49 -3.04 -16.07
N LEU A 71 10.70 -2.81 -15.02
CA LEU A 71 9.30 -2.35 -15.14
C LEU A 71 9.17 -0.86 -15.46
N GLY A 72 10.29 -0.11 -15.46
CA GLY A 72 10.36 1.32 -15.78
C GLY A 72 10.42 2.25 -14.57
N TYR A 73 10.67 1.74 -13.36
CA TYR A 73 10.88 2.58 -12.18
C TYR A 73 12.29 3.19 -12.19
N ASP A 74 12.40 4.49 -11.91
CA ASP A 74 13.69 5.17 -11.72
C ASP A 74 14.17 5.00 -10.28
N ILE A 75 15.22 4.21 -10.09
CA ILE A 75 15.70 3.78 -8.76
C ILE A 75 17.22 3.91 -8.72
N PRO A 76 17.78 4.78 -7.86
CA PRO A 76 19.23 4.89 -7.68
C PRO A 76 19.90 3.57 -7.31
N GLU A 77 21.13 3.34 -7.77
CA GLU A 77 21.91 2.13 -7.46
C GLU A 77 22.64 2.27 -6.10
N ASN A 78 21.88 2.37 -5.02
CA ASN A 78 22.39 2.25 -3.66
C ASN A 78 21.43 1.46 -2.77
N SER A 79 21.97 0.88 -1.69
CA SER A 79 21.27 -0.14 -0.91
C SER A 79 20.03 0.39 -0.18
N GLU A 80 20.07 1.66 0.23
CA GLU A 80 19.04 2.35 0.97
C GLU A 80 17.84 2.66 0.07
N ASP A 81 18.09 3.22 -1.12
CA ASP A 81 17.04 3.49 -2.10
C ASP A 81 16.42 2.19 -2.63
N GLU A 82 17.23 1.16 -2.90
CA GLU A 82 16.73 -0.15 -3.33
C GLU A 82 15.85 -0.82 -2.27
N GLN A 83 16.23 -0.74 -1.00
CA GLN A 83 15.40 -1.22 0.10
C GLN A 83 14.10 -0.43 0.21
N ALA A 84 14.19 0.91 0.21
CA ALA A 84 13.03 1.78 0.36
C ALA A 84 11.98 1.50 -0.71
N VAL A 85 12.40 1.40 -1.97
CA VAL A 85 11.50 1.08 -3.09
C VAL A 85 10.93 -0.34 -2.97
N ALA A 86 11.75 -1.34 -2.63
CA ALA A 86 11.25 -2.71 -2.51
C ALA A 86 10.17 -2.81 -1.40
N ILE A 87 10.44 -2.23 -0.22
CA ILE A 87 9.50 -2.19 0.90
C ILE A 87 8.25 -1.43 0.51
N HIS A 88 8.39 -0.22 -0.06
CA HIS A 88 7.26 0.59 -0.50
C HIS A 88 6.37 -0.14 -1.51
N TRP A 89 6.97 -0.82 -2.49
CA TRP A 89 6.26 -1.58 -3.50
C TRP A 89 5.50 -2.77 -2.90
N MET A 90 6.15 -3.60 -2.07
CA MET A 90 5.48 -4.71 -1.40
C MET A 90 4.36 -4.23 -0.47
N LEU A 91 4.61 -3.17 0.31
CA LEU A 91 3.63 -2.58 1.21
C LEU A 91 2.42 -2.04 0.45
N SER A 92 2.62 -1.42 -0.71
CA SER A 92 1.53 -0.91 -1.55
C SER A 92 0.58 -2.03 -2.02
N HIS A 93 1.14 -3.17 -2.42
CA HIS A 93 0.34 -4.36 -2.77
C HIS A 93 -0.40 -4.93 -1.55
N TYR A 94 0.29 -5.01 -0.40
CA TYR A 94 -0.32 -5.48 0.85
C TYR A 94 -1.49 -4.60 1.27
N LEU A 95 -1.32 -3.27 1.29
CA LEU A 95 -2.38 -2.34 1.67
C LEU A 95 -3.59 -2.38 0.74
N ARG A 96 -3.37 -2.73 -0.54
CA ARG A 96 -4.45 -2.84 -1.54
C ARG A 96 -5.26 -4.12 -1.38
N ASP A 97 -4.61 -5.25 -1.17
CA ASP A 97 -5.25 -6.57 -1.01
C ASP A 97 -4.37 -7.48 -0.14
N PRO A 98 -4.49 -7.42 1.19
CA PRO A 98 -3.66 -8.18 2.11
C PRO A 98 -3.74 -9.70 1.89
N ALA A 99 -4.85 -10.20 1.35
CA ALA A 99 -5.03 -11.64 1.14
C ALA A 99 -4.27 -12.15 -0.08
N ASN A 100 -4.15 -11.34 -1.15
CA ASN A 100 -3.57 -11.76 -2.43
C ASN A 100 -2.33 -10.96 -2.84
N TRP A 101 -1.78 -10.13 -1.98
CA TRP A 101 -0.71 -9.18 -2.35
C TRP A 101 0.50 -9.84 -3.01
N ARG A 102 0.93 -11.02 -2.57
CA ARG A 102 2.06 -11.75 -3.16
C ARG A 102 1.77 -12.17 -4.60
N GLN A 103 0.55 -12.62 -4.85
CA GLN A 103 0.11 -12.99 -6.19
C GLN A 103 0.01 -11.75 -7.08
N ASN A 104 -0.60 -10.68 -6.60
CA ASN A 104 -0.74 -9.42 -7.34
C ASN A 104 0.63 -8.82 -7.70
N ALA A 105 1.56 -8.83 -6.74
CA ALA A 105 2.93 -8.38 -6.91
C ALA A 105 3.71 -9.25 -7.92
N SER A 106 3.53 -10.57 -7.86
CA SER A 106 4.11 -11.50 -8.84
C SER A 106 3.54 -11.29 -10.25
N GLN A 107 2.24 -11.07 -10.39
CA GLN A 107 1.60 -10.80 -11.67
C GLN A 107 2.11 -9.51 -12.31
N GLU A 108 2.32 -8.44 -11.53
CA GLU A 108 2.94 -7.20 -12.03
C GLU A 108 4.33 -7.48 -12.61
N PHE A 109 5.13 -8.31 -11.93
CA PHE A 109 6.45 -8.70 -12.41
C PHE A 109 6.42 -9.47 -13.74
N HIS A 110 5.53 -10.44 -13.89
CA HIS A 110 5.50 -11.31 -15.07
C HIS A 110 4.78 -10.69 -16.27
N SER A 111 3.77 -9.85 -16.04
CA SER A 111 2.96 -9.24 -17.12
C SER A 111 3.75 -8.26 -18.00
N LYS A 112 4.87 -7.74 -17.50
CA LYS A 112 5.72 -6.76 -18.18
C LYS A 112 6.98 -7.36 -18.80
N SER A 113 7.29 -8.63 -18.54
CA SER A 113 8.35 -9.37 -19.23
C SER A 113 7.93 -9.90 -20.61
N GLU A 114 6.66 -9.76 -20.99
CA GLU A 114 6.09 -10.25 -22.26
C GLU A 114 5.88 -9.14 -23.32
N CYS A 115 6.56 -8.00 -23.21
CA CYS A 115 6.57 -6.92 -24.22
C CYS A 115 7.98 -6.62 -24.72
#